data_AF-A0A7J7XHR1-F1
#
_entry.id   AF-A0A7J7XHR1-F1
#
_cell.length_a   1.000
_cell.length_b   1.000
_cell.length_c   1.000
_cell.angle_alpha   90.00
_cell.angle_beta   90.00
_cell.angle_gamma   90.00
#
_symmetry.space_group_name_H-M   'P 1'
#
loop_
_entity.id
_entity.type
_entity.pdbx_description
1 polymer ?
#
loop_
_entity_poly.entity_id
_entity_poly.type
_entity_poly.pdbx_seq_one_letter_code
_entity_poly.pdbx_strand_id
1 'polypeptide(L)'
;MARLLRASCLFSLLLAGLVPSLGQEKSKTDCHAGVSGTIYEYGALTLNGEEYIPFKQYAGKYVLFTSRSFLKGPPKPLPPPHRAP
;
A
#
# COMPACT_ATOMS: atom_id res chain seq x y z
N MET A 1 -40.83 -29.65 27.36
CA MET A 1 -40.25 -29.83 26.01
C MET A 1 -39.94 -28.52 25.28
N ALA A 2 -40.84 -27.52 25.22
CA ALA A 2 -40.61 -26.27 24.46
C ALA A 2 -39.41 -25.40 24.92
N ARG A 3 -39.06 -25.43 26.21
CA ARG A 3 -37.92 -24.66 26.76
C ARG A 3 -36.54 -25.20 26.36
N LEU A 4 -36.44 -26.52 26.16
CA LEU A 4 -35.20 -27.18 25.75
C LEU A 4 -34.88 -26.88 24.28
N LEU A 5 -35.91 -26.83 23.43
CA LEU A 5 -35.78 -26.43 22.02
C LEU A 5 -35.30 -24.98 21.90
N ARG A 6 -35.85 -24.08 22.72
CA ARG A 6 -35.42 -22.67 22.74
C ARG A 6 -33.98 -22.49 23.21
N ALA A 7 -33.56 -23.24 24.24
CA ALA A 7 -32.18 -23.21 24.72
C ALA A 7 -31.21 -23.73 23.66
N SER A 8 -31.56 -24.82 22.96
CA SER A 8 -30.75 -25.37 21.85
C SER A 8 -30.58 -24.37 20.70
N CYS A 9 -31.65 -23.65 20.34
CA CYS A 9 -31.57 -22.59 19.32
C CYS A 9 -30.64 -21.46 19.73
N LEU A 10 -30.77 -20.97 20.97
CA LEU A 10 -29.91 -19.89 21.49
C LEU A 10 -28.45 -20.31 21.58
N PHE A 11 -28.19 -21.56 21.95
CA PHE A 11 -26.85 -22.12 22.00
C PHE A 11 -26.21 -22.23 20.61
N SER A 12 -26.99 -22.65 19.61
CA SER A 12 -26.54 -22.70 18.21
C SER A 12 -26.21 -21.31 17.65
N LEU A 13 -27.02 -20.30 17.98
CA LEU A 13 -26.76 -18.89 17.63
C LEU A 13 -25.49 -18.35 18.31
N LEU A 14 -25.28 -18.69 19.58
CA LEU A 14 -24.08 -18.29 20.32
C LEU A 14 -22.81 -18.92 19.71
N LEU A 15 -22.86 -20.20 19.34
CA LEU A 15 -21.77 -20.89 18.67
C LEU A 15 -21.45 -20.30 17.29
N ALA A 16 -22.48 -19.94 16.51
CA ALA A 16 -22.29 -19.30 15.20
C ALA A 16 -21.63 -17.92 15.30
N GLY A 17 -21.93 -17.16 16.36
CA GLY A 17 -21.28 -15.88 16.64
C GLY A 17 -19.86 -16.00 17.23
N LEU A 18 -19.53 -17.17 17.82
CA LEU A 18 -18.20 -17.46 18.37
C LEU A 18 -17.25 -18.08 17.34
N VAL A 19 -17.70 -18.39 16.12
CA VAL A 19 -16.82 -18.84 15.04
C VAL A 19 -15.79 -17.73 14.80
N PRO A 20 -14.50 -17.95 15.15
CA PRO A 20 -13.47 -17.02 14.76
C PRO A 20 -13.48 -17.02 13.23
N SER A 21 -13.42 -15.84 12.62
CA SER A 21 -13.15 -15.69 11.19
C SER A 21 -11.73 -16.20 10.88
N LEU A 22 -11.51 -17.52 11.01
CA LEU A 22 -10.25 -18.25 10.84
C LEU A 22 -9.94 -18.43 9.35
N GLY A 23 -9.99 -17.33 8.60
CA GLY A 23 -9.88 -17.40 7.15
C GLY A 23 -10.08 -16.10 6.39
N GLN A 24 -10.46 -15.01 7.07
CA GLN A 24 -10.19 -13.68 6.53
C GLN A 24 -8.88 -13.18 7.13
N GLU A 25 -7.80 -13.95 6.96
CA GLU A 25 -6.55 -13.27 6.64
C GLU A 25 -6.85 -12.56 5.34
N LYS A 26 -7.21 -11.29 5.46
CA LYS A 26 -7.37 -10.36 4.37
C LYS A 26 -5.98 -10.29 3.75
N SER A 27 -5.67 -11.27 2.89
CA SER A 27 -4.43 -11.31 2.15
C SER A 27 -4.42 -9.98 1.45
N LYS A 28 -3.58 -9.08 1.94
CA LYS A 28 -3.32 -7.82 1.29
C LYS A 28 -2.55 -8.23 0.06
N THR A 29 -3.27 -8.68 -0.96
CA THR A 29 -2.71 -9.03 -2.24
C THR A 29 -2.08 -7.74 -2.73
N ASP A 30 -0.76 -7.77 -2.90
CA ASP A 30 -0.08 -6.68 -3.56
C ASP A 30 -0.55 -6.74 -5.03
N CYS A 31 -1.63 -6.02 -5.35
CA CYS A 31 -2.12 -5.88 -6.73
C CYS A 31 -1.07 -5.23 -7.65
N HIS A 32 0.04 -4.77 -7.07
CA HIS A 32 1.21 -4.22 -7.72
C HIS A 32 2.41 -5.20 -7.68
N ALA A 33 2.21 -6.51 -7.46
CA ALA A 33 3.29 -7.50 -7.47
C ALA A 33 4.07 -7.56 -8.81
N GLY A 34 3.48 -7.04 -9.90
CA GLY A 34 4.10 -6.92 -11.22
C GLY A 34 4.52 -5.50 -11.62
N VAL A 35 5.05 -4.69 -10.69
CA VAL A 35 5.46 -3.29 -11.00
C VAL A 35 6.85 -3.14 -11.61
N SER A 36 7.46 -4.24 -12.06
CA SER A 36 8.79 -4.15 -12.64
C SER A 36 8.77 -3.35 -13.95
N GLY A 37 9.77 -2.51 -14.15
CA GLY A 37 9.82 -1.56 -15.27
C GLY A 37 8.93 -0.33 -15.13
N THR A 38 8.26 -0.13 -13.99
CA THR A 38 7.47 1.09 -13.71
C THR A 38 8.23 2.08 -12.81
N ILE A 39 7.67 3.27 -12.62
CA ILE A 39 8.22 4.28 -11.70
C ILE A 39 8.30 3.80 -10.24
N TYR A 40 7.57 2.74 -9.86
CA TYR A 40 7.50 2.27 -8.48
C TYR A 40 8.76 1.57 -7.99
N GLU A 41 9.69 1.20 -8.88
CA GLU A 41 11.04 0.72 -8.50
C GLU A 41 12.00 1.86 -8.12
N TYR A 42 11.58 3.11 -8.30
CA TYR A 42 12.43 4.27 -8.14
C TYR A 42 11.93 5.20 -7.04
N GLY A 43 12.77 6.16 -6.69
CA GLY A 43 12.46 7.25 -5.78
C GLY A 43 13.45 8.40 -5.92
N ALA A 44 13.24 9.45 -5.14
CA ALA A 44 14.10 10.61 -5.14
C ALA A 44 14.31 11.15 -3.72
N LEU A 45 15.49 11.75 -3.49
CA LEU A 45 15.72 12.57 -2.31
C LEU A 45 14.91 13.88 -2.43
N THR A 46 14.34 14.34 -1.32
CA THR A 46 13.73 15.66 -1.23
C THR A 46 14.75 16.76 -1.52
N LEU A 47 14.28 17.96 -1.83
CA LEU A 47 15.16 19.11 -2.17
C LEU A 47 16.19 19.41 -1.07
N ASN A 48 15.86 19.12 0.18
CA ASN A 48 16.75 19.31 1.33
C ASN A 48 17.76 18.17 1.50
N GLY A 49 17.58 17.05 0.80
CA GLY A 49 18.44 15.87 0.88
C GLY A 49 18.28 15.04 2.15
N GLU A 50 17.26 15.32 2.96
CA GLU A 50 17.06 14.68 4.28
C GLU A 50 16.24 13.39 4.19
N GLU A 51 15.36 13.29 3.20
CA GLU A 51 14.39 12.19 3.10
C GLU A 51 14.39 11.61 1.70
N TYR A 52 14.48 10.28 1.61
CA TYR A 52 14.27 9.55 0.36
C TYR A 52 12.81 9.13 0.24
N ILE A 53 12.18 9.54 -0.85
CA ILE A 53 10.78 9.29 -1.15
C ILE A 53 10.69 8.22 -2.26
N PRO A 54 10.28 6.98 -1.95
CA PRO A 54 10.01 5.95 -2.95
C PRO A 54 8.69 6.23 -3.67
N PHE A 55 8.68 6.19 -5.01
CA PHE A 55 7.50 6.51 -5.79
C PHE A 55 6.36 5.49 -5.65
N LYS A 56 6.62 4.30 -5.11
CA LYS A 56 5.59 3.30 -4.77
C LYS A 56 4.49 3.88 -3.86
N GLN A 57 4.78 4.90 -3.06
CA GLN A 57 3.77 5.57 -2.22
C GLN A 57 2.69 6.34 -3.01
N TYR A 58 2.91 6.59 -4.31
CA TYR A 58 1.94 7.22 -5.20
C TYR A 58 1.17 6.19 -6.05
N ALA A 59 1.19 4.91 -5.67
CA ALA A 59 0.39 3.89 -6.32
C ALA A 59 -1.10 4.27 -6.38
N GLY A 60 -1.73 4.05 -7.54
CA GLY A 60 -3.12 4.42 -7.78
C GLY A 60 -3.37 5.90 -8.06
N LYS A 61 -2.32 6.73 -8.20
CA LYS A 61 -2.42 8.14 -8.56
C LYS A 61 -1.74 8.43 -9.90
N TYR A 62 -2.24 9.42 -10.63
CA TYR A 62 -1.52 10.01 -11.76
C TYR A 62 -0.39 10.89 -11.24
N VAL A 63 0.83 10.64 -11.72
CA VAL A 63 2.04 11.37 -11.32
C VAL A 63 2.60 12.12 -12.53
N LEU A 64 2.74 13.44 -12.41
CA LEU A 64 3.34 14.29 -13.43
C LEU A 64 4.77 14.64 -13.03
N PHE A 65 5.75 14.21 -13.83
CA PHE A 65 7.14 14.62 -13.68
C PHE A 65 7.38 15.94 -14.40
N THR A 66 7.66 16.98 -13.64
CA THR A 66 8.03 18.30 -14.18
C THR A 66 9.48 18.61 -13.81
N SER A 67 10.21 19.22 -14.74
CA SER A 67 11.55 19.71 -14.48
C SER A 67 11.48 21.20 -14.12
N ARG A 68 12.15 21.59 -13.04
CA ARG A 68 12.39 23.00 -12.72
C ARG A 68 13.87 23.29 -12.85
N SER A 69 14.21 24.13 -13.80
CA SER A 69 15.56 24.65 -13.98
C SER A 69 15.68 25.94 -13.18
N PHE A 70 16.61 26.00 -12.23
CA PHE A 70 17.04 27.28 -11.69
C PHE A 70 18.18 27.78 -12.57
N LEU A 71 17.95 28.82 -13.37
CA LEU A 71 18.98 29.47 -14.18
C LEU A 71 19.88 30.32 -13.28
N LYS A 72 20.67 29.66 -12.43
CA LYS A 72 21.82 30.25 -11.75
C LYS A 72 22.93 29.21 -11.79
N GLY A 73 23.71 29.25 -12.87
CA GLY A 73 24.75 28.26 -13.18
C GLY A 73 24.32 27.27 -14.28
N PRO A 74 25.28 26.47 -14.81
CA PRO A 74 25.01 25.49 -15.85
C PRO A 74 23.97 24.48 -15.35
N PRO A 75 23.07 23.99 -16.22
CA PRO A 75 22.02 23.06 -15.83
C PRO A 75 22.64 21.82 -15.18
N LYS A 76 22.39 21.65 -13.88
CA LYS A 76 22.79 20.43 -13.17
C LYS A 76 21.88 19.30 -13.68
N PRO A 77 22.44 18.19 -14.17
CA PRO A 77 21.63 17.04 -14.58
C PRO A 77 20.73 16.61 -13.43
N LEU A 78 19.49 16.25 -13.74
CA LEU A 78 18.63 15.59 -12.77
C LEU A 78 19.38 14.34 -12.28
N PRO A 79 19.51 14.11 -10.97
CA PRO A 79 20.10 12.87 -10.47
C PRO A 79 19.31 11.70 -11.09
N PRO A 80 20.00 10.64 -11.55
CA PRO A 80 19.31 9.49 -12.08
C PRO A 80 18.38 8.93 -10.99
N PRO A 81 17.16 8.51 -11.34
CA PRO A 81 16.28 7.90 -10.37
C PRO A 81 16.99 6.68 -9.79
N HIS A 82 17.23 6.72 -8.47
CA HIS A 82 17.86 5.61 -7.78
C HIS A 82 16.81 4.53 -7.56
N ARG A 83 17.19 3.28 -7.83
CA ARG A 83 16.38 2.13 -7.46
C ARG A 83 16.14 2.18 -5.96
N ALA A 84 14.88 2.08 -5.55
CA ALA A 84 14.51 2.04 -4.14
C ALA A 84 15.19 0.84 -3.46
N PRO A 85 15.66 1.00 -2.20
CA PRO A 85 16.26 -0.09 -1.44
C PRO A 85 15.26 -1.23 -1.17
#